data_AF-A0A855ER42-F1
#
_entry.id   AF-A0A855ER42-F1
#
_cell.length_a   1.000
_cell.length_b   1.000
_cell.length_c   1.000
_cell.angle_alpha   90.00
_cell.angle_beta   90.00
_cell.angle_gamma   90.00
#
_symmetry.space_group_name_H-M   'P 1'
#
loop_
_entity.id
_entity.type
_entity.pdbx_description
1 polymer ?
#
loop_
_entity_poly.entity_id
_entity_poly.type
_entity_poly.pdbx_seq_one_letter_code
_entity_poly.pdbx_strand_id
1 'polypeptide(L)' 'MPSILLFIEDHAPRRLEISEFRTRISYLYPDNVARELPVKVIFGTFLDGKGSAVLVAADRLVTRDEIARRTGVSSPGRI' A
#
# COMPACT_ATOMS: atom_id res chain seq x y z
N MET A 1 -4.44 -2.48 -14.52
CA MET A 1 -3.62 -1.96 -13.40
C MET A 1 -3.61 -0.44 -13.49
N PRO A 2 -4.10 0.29 -12.49
CA PRO A 2 -4.07 1.74 -12.50
C PRO A 2 -2.63 2.23 -12.28
N SER A 3 -2.11 3.05 -13.19
CA SER A 3 -0.82 3.73 -13.04
C SER A 3 -1.04 5.16 -12.60
N ILE A 4 -0.19 5.65 -11.69
CA ILE A 4 -0.26 7.03 -11.21
C ILE A 4 0.98 7.80 -11.67
N LEU A 5 0.79 9.02 -12.13
CA LEU A 5 1.85 10.01 -12.30
C LEU A 5 2.17 10.67 -10.96
N LEU A 6 3.39 10.48 -10.49
CA LEU A 6 3.91 11.09 -9.28
C LEU A 6 4.72 12.34 -9.68
N PHE A 7 4.30 13.50 -9.19
CA PHE A 7 5.00 14.77 -9.33
C PHE A 7 5.73 15.04 -8.00
N ILE A 8 7.06 14.91 -8.00
CA ILE A 8 7.91 15.22 -6.84
C ILE A 8 8.69 16.48 -7.17
N GLU A 9 8.34 17.59 -6.54
CA GLU A 9 9.04 18.87 -6.68
C GLU A 9 9.27 19.24 -8.16
N ASP A 10 10.49 19.64 -8.52
CA ASP A 10 10.89 20.04 -9.87
C ASP A 10 11.35 18.85 -10.75
N HIS A 11 11.12 17.61 -10.31
CA HIS A 11 11.48 16.44 -11.12
C HIS A 11 10.44 16.13 -12.19
N ALA A 12 10.91 15.60 -13.33
CA ALA A 12 10.04 15.08 -14.38
C ALA A 12 9.03 14.06 -13.79
N PRO A 13 7.75 14.09 -14.23
CA PRO A 13 6.72 13.22 -13.70
C PRO A 13 7.13 11.75 -13.82
N ARG A 14 7.11 11.02 -12.70
CA ARG A 14 7.46 9.60 -12.68
C ARG A 14 6.21 8.76 -12.70
N ARG A 15 6.17 7.76 -13.57
CA ARG A 15 5.08 6.79 -13.57
C ARG A 15 5.34 5.73 -12.49
N LEU A 16 4.36 5.59 -11.61
CA LEU A 16 4.32 4.60 -10.55
C LEU A 16 3.25 3.56 -10.89
N GLU A 17 3.66 2.30 -10.97
CA GLU A 17 2.73 1.18 -11.07
C GLU A 17 2.33 0.75 -9.66
N ILE A 18 1.02 0.63 -9.43
CA ILE A 18 0.49 0.15 -8.16
C ILE A 18 -0.26 -1.15 -8.37
N SER A 19 0.25 -2.22 -7.74
CA SER A 19 -0.46 -3.49 -7.63
C SER A 19 -0.96 -3.71 -6.21
N GLU A 20 -2.12 -4.36 -6.10
CA GLU A 20 -2.70 -4.74 -4.82
C GLU A 20 -2.75 -6.25 -4.72
N PHE A 21 -2.26 -6.79 -3.61
CA PHE A 21 -2.39 -8.20 -3.28
C PHE A 21 -3.16 -8.33 -1.97
N ARG A 22 -4.27 -9.07 -2.00
CA ARG A 22 -5.06 -9.38 -0.81
C ARG A 22 -4.71 -10.79 -0.38
N THR A 23 -4.33 -10.95 0.89
CA THR A 23 -4.03 -12.25 1.48
C THR A 23 -4.41 -12.26 2.95
N ARG A 24 -4.04 -13.32 3.67
CA ARG A 24 -4.22 -13.47 5.12
C ARG A 24 -2.87 -13.82 5.71
N ILE A 25 -2.54 -13.23 6.87
CA ILE A 25 -1.37 -13.65 7.65
C ILE A 25 -1.85 -14.41 8.88
N SER A 26 -1.15 -15.48 9.23
CA SER A 26 -1.30 -16.13 10.52
C SER A 26 -0.43 -15.39 11.54
N TYR A 27 -0.98 -15.12 12.71
CA TYR A 27 -0.26 -14.51 13.82
C TYR A 27 -0.66 -15.17 15.13
N LEU A 28 0.29 -15.23 16.07
CA LEU A 28 0.07 -15.83 17.38
C LEU A 28 -0.29 -14.74 18.38
N TYR A 29 -1.44 -14.86 19.05
CA TYR A 29 -1.77 -13.99 20.18
C TYR A 29 -0.99 -14.45 21.45
N PRO A 30 -0.88 -13.61 22.49
CA PRO A 30 -0.27 -14.02 23.77
C PRO A 30 -0.94 -15.23 24.45
N ASP A 31 -2.14 -15.62 24.01
CA ASP A 31 -2.86 -16.82 24.46
C ASP A 31 -2.40 -18.11 23.72
N ASN A 32 -1.37 -18.04 22.87
CA ASN A 32 -0.89 -19.10 21.99
C ASN A 32 -1.92 -19.62 20.97
N VAL A 33 -3.00 -18.88 20.75
CA VAL A 33 -3.98 -19.20 19.70
C VAL A 33 -3.55 -18.53 18.40
N ALA A 34 -3.38 -19.33 17.36
CA ALA A 34 -3.15 -18.83 16.01
C ALA A 34 -4.44 -18.21 15.47
N ARG A 35 -4.35 -16.96 15.00
CA ARG A 35 -5.45 -16.24 14.36
C ARG A 35 -5.02 -15.78 12.98
N GLU A 36 -6.01 -15.60 12.12
CA GLU A 36 -5.78 -15.06 10.78
C GLU A 36 -6.26 -13.62 10.70
N LEU A 37 -5.43 -12.76 10.13
CA LEU A 37 -5.79 -11.38 9.84
C LEU A 37 -5.79 -11.17 8.33
N PRO A 38 -6.88 -10.65 7.73
CA PRO A 38 -6.82 -10.18 6.36
C PRO A 38 -5.78 -9.06 6.24
N VAL A 39 -4.92 -9.16 5.24
CA VAL A 39 -3.93 -8.13 4.94
C VAL A 39 -4.06 -7.68 3.49
N LYS A 40 -3.78 -6.39 3.30
CA LYS A 40 -3.67 -5.78 1.98
C LYS A 40 -2.23 -5.33 1.80
N VAL A 41 -1.55 -5.90 0.81
CA VAL A 41 -0.22 -5.49 0.38
C VAL A 41 -0.38 -4.56 -0.82
N ILE A 42 0.24 -3.39 -0.75
CA ILE A 42 0.28 -2.43 -1.86
C ILE A 42 1.74 -2.31 -2.29
N PHE A 43 2.03 -2.66 -3.53
CA PHE A 43 3.35 -2.48 -4.13
C PHE A 43 3.33 -1.22 -4.98
N GLY A 44 4.31 -0.36 -4.79
CA GLY A 44 4.59 0.78 -5.66
C GLY A 44 5.92 0.57 -6.35
N THR A 45 5.90 0.45 -7.68
CA THR A 45 7.12 0.26 -8.49
C THR A 45 7.26 1.41 -9.47
N PHE A 46 8.39 2.11 -9.41
CA PHE A 46 8.77 3.11 -10.40
C PHE A 46 9.26 2.41 -11.68
N LEU A 47 9.06 3.04 -12.84
CA LEU A 47 9.50 2.49 -14.13
C LEU A 47 11.03 2.27 -14.24
N ASP A 48 11.83 2.92 -13.40
CA ASP A 48 13.28 2.70 -13.31
C ASP A 48 13.64 1.44 -12.50
N GLY A 49 12.65 0.65 -12.10
CA GLY A 49 12.81 -0.60 -11.36
C GLY A 49 12.97 -0.42 -9.85
N LYS A 50 13.05 0.82 -9.34
CA LYS A 50 13.05 1.06 -7.89
C LYS A 50 11.64 0.83 -7.34
N GLY A 51 11.51 0.08 -6.26
CA GLY A 51 10.21 -0.29 -5.70
C GLY A 51 10.18 -0.14 -4.18
N SER A 52 8.98 0.12 -3.67
CA SER A 52 8.66 0.12 -2.25
C SER A 52 7.36 -0.66 -2.03
N ALA A 53 7.24 -1.33 -0.88
CA ALA A 53 6.03 -2.05 -0.52
C ALA A 53 5.48 -1.53 0.81
N VAL A 54 4.15 -1.40 0.89
CA VAL A 54 3.43 -1.10 2.14
C VAL A 54 2.53 -2.29 2.45
N LEU A 55 2.79 -2.94 3.58
CA LEU A 55 1.92 -3.97 4.15
C LEU A 55 0.94 -3.32 5.11
N VAL A 56 -0.36 -3.50 4.87
CA VAL A 56 -1.41 -3.02 5.78
C VAL A 56 -2.14 -4.22 6.37
N ALA A 57 -1.95 -4.38 7.68
CA ALA A 57 -2.63 -5.36 8.51
C ALA A 57 -3.70 -4.64 9.32
N ALA A 58 -4.97 -5.01 9.11
CA ALA A 58 -6.10 -4.39 9.78
C ALA A 58 -7.21 -5.41 10.04
N ASP A 59 -7.96 -5.22 11.12
CA ASP A 59 -9.14 -6.01 11.50
C ASP A 59 -10.38 -5.69 10.63
N ARG A 60 -10.30 -4.62 9.85
CA ARG A 60 -11.36 -4.15 8.95
C ARG A 60 -10.81 -3.73 7.59
N LEU A 61 -11.72 -3.50 6.64
CA LEU A 61 -11.36 -2.92 5.35
C LEU A 61 -10.82 -1.49 5.54
N VAL A 62 -9.62 -1.24 5.01
CA VAL A 62 -8.96 0.07 5.02
C VAL A 62 -8.76 0.55 3.59
N THR A 63 -9.16 1.79 3.31
CA THR A 63 -9.03 2.39 1.98
C THR A 63 -7.64 2.97 1.75
N ARG A 64 -7.24 3.17 0.48
CA ARG A 64 -5.97 3.82 0.15
C ARG A 64 -5.84 5.21 0.79
N ASP A 65 -6.91 6.00 0.75
CA ASP A 65 -6.91 7.36 1.32
C ASP A 65 -6.74 7.35 2.84
N GLU A 66 -7.30 6.34 3.51
CA GLU A 66 -7.11 6.18 4.94
C GLU A 66 -5.66 5.83 5.29
N ILE A 67 -5.03 4.95 4.53
CA ILE A 67 -3.61 4.60 4.67
C ILE A 67 -2.75 5.87 4.47
N ALA A 68 -2.99 6.58 3.36
CA ALA A 68 -2.30 7.82 3.01
C ALA A 68 -2.33 8.88 4.12
N ARG A 69 -3.51 9.15 4.69
CA ARG A 69 -3.68 10.10 5.81
C ARG A 69 -2.91 9.69 7.07
N ARG A 70 -2.81 8.38 7.35
CA ARG A 70 -2.17 7.85 8.57
C ARG A 70 -0.66 7.77 8.45
N THR A 71 -0.12 7.54 7.25
CA THR A 71 1.33 7.37 7.03
C THR A 71 2.02 8.63 6.49
N GLY A 72 1.28 9.72 6.26
CA GLY A 72 1.81 10.94 5.65
C GLY A 72 2.20 10.77 4.17
N VAL A 73 1.77 9.67 3.54
CA VAL A 73 1.99 9.39 2.12
C VAL A 73 0.83 10.00 1.35
N SER A 74 1.08 10.95 0.46
CA SER A 74 0.01 11.56 -0.34
C SER A 74 -0.64 10.54 -1.29
N SER A 75 -1.95 10.31 -1.14
CA SER A 75 -2.75 9.58 -2.12
C SER A 75 -2.86 10.46 -3.36
N PRO A 76 -2.48 9.99 -4.55
CA PRO A 76 -2.60 10.80 -5.75
C PRO A 76 -4.06 11.05 -6.04
N GLY A 77 -4.42 12.31 -6.21
CA GLY A 77 -5.80 12.74 -6.44
C GLY A 77 -6.45 11.99 -7.59
N ARG A 78 -7.75 11.68 -7.42
CA ARG A 78 -8.63 11.26 -8.51
C ARG A 78 -8.62 12.35 -9.59
N ILE A 79 -8.20 11.98 -10.80
CA ILE A 79 -8.53 12.68 -12.05
C ILE A 79 -9.88 12.14 -12.51
#